data_AF-G2ZUL6-F1
#
_entry.id   AF-G2ZUL6-F1
#
_cell.length_a   1.000
_cell.length_b   1.000
_cell.length_c   1.000
_cell.angle_alpha   90.00
_cell.angle_beta   90.00
_cell.angle_gamma   90.00
#
_symmetry.space_group_name_H-M   'P 1'
#
loop_
_entity.id
_entity.type
_entity.pdbx_description
1 polymer ?
#
loop_
_entity_poly.entity_id
_entity_poly.type
_entity_poly.pdbx_seq_one_letter_code
_entity_poly.pdbx_strand_id
1 'polypeptide(L)' 'MTNTASSPSTWAVTLQIKGQVQSLWSANWSQNGDTLTASGMDWNKTLAPNGVAEFGFCTAY' A
#
# COMPACT_ATOMS: atom_id res chain seq x y z
N MET A 1 6.58 2.75 -4.15
CA MET A 1 6.17 4.13 -3.83
C MET A 1 7.34 4.87 -3.25
N THR A 2 7.56 6.13 -3.65
CA THR A 2 8.69 6.94 -3.16
C THR A 2 8.16 8.17 -2.44
N ASN A 3 8.57 8.37 -1.19
CA ASN A 3 8.20 9.56 -0.44
C ASN A 3 9.11 10.72 -0.87
N THR A 4 8.60 11.60 -1.73
CA THR A 4 9.29 12.82 -2.16
C THR A 4 9.16 13.96 -1.15
N ALA A 5 8.44 13.78 -0.05
CA ALA A 5 8.34 14.78 1.00
C ALA A 5 9.62 14.84 1.83
N SER A 6 9.97 16.04 2.30
CA SER A 6 11.09 16.29 3.20
C SER A 6 10.84 15.84 4.65
N SER A 7 9.67 15.28 4.94
CA SER A 7 9.24 14.86 6.28
C SER A 7 8.74 13.42 6.30
N PRO A 8 8.96 12.68 7.41
CA PRO A 8 8.42 11.34 7.58
C PRO A 8 6.90 11.35 7.48
N SER A 9 6.37 10.65 6.48
CA SER A 9 4.94 10.66 6.16
C SER A 9 4.40 9.25 6.05
N THR A 10 3.15 9.07 6.47
CA THR A 10 2.42 7.83 6.26
C THR A 10 1.94 7.72 4.83
N TRP A 11 2.30 6.64 4.16
CA TRP A 11 1.86 6.37 2.80
C TRP A 11 0.59 5.51 2.81
N ALA A 12 -0.35 5.90 1.95
CA ALA A 12 -1.55 5.16 1.64
C ALA A 12 -1.81 5.26 0.14
N VAL A 13 -2.30 4.17 -0.43
CA VAL A 13 -2.47 3.95 -1.84
C VAL A 13 -3.87 3.43 -2.06
N THR A 14 -4.57 4.00 -3.02
CA THR A 14 -5.86 3.49 -3.45
C THR A 14 -5.77 3.17 -4.93
N LEU A 15 -6.11 1.93 -5.28
CA LEU A 15 -6.05 1.40 -6.63
C LEU A 15 -7.38 0.73 -6.94
N GLN A 16 -7.88 0.91 -8.16
CA GLN A 16 -8.97 0.07 -8.65
C GLN A 16 -8.41 -1.21 -9.24
N ILE A 17 -8.85 -2.34 -8.72
CA ILE A 17 -8.50 -3.68 -9.19
C ILE A 17 -9.76 -4.40 -9.68
N LYS A 18 -9.63 -5.21 -10.73
CA LYS A 18 -10.71 -6.11 -11.13
C LYS A 18 -10.47 -7.48 -10.49
N GLY A 19 -11.42 -7.92 -9.66
CA GLY A 19 -11.33 -9.16 -8.89
C GLY A 19 -11.14 -8.93 -7.39
N GLN A 20 -10.86 -9.98 -6.63
CA GLN A 20 -10.61 -9.88 -5.18
C GLN A 20 -9.14 -10.09 -4.84
N VAL A 21 -8.61 -9.25 -3.95
CA VAL A 21 -7.28 -9.48 -3.36
C VAL A 21 -7.34 -10.76 -2.55
N GLN A 22 -6.56 -11.75 -2.97
CA GLN A 22 -6.46 -13.02 -2.29
C GLN A 22 -5.34 -13.00 -1.24
N SER A 23 -4.23 -12.34 -1.57
CA SER A 23 -3.11 -12.15 -0.65
C SER A 23 -2.41 -10.84 -0.93
N LEU A 24 -2.00 -10.14 0.12
CA LEU A 24 -1.14 -8.98 0.01
C LEU A 24 -0.18 -9.03 1.20
N TRP A 25 1.08 -8.70 0.93
CA TRP A 25 2.16 -8.74 1.90
C TRP A 25 2.92 -7.42 1.93
N SER A 26 3.66 -7.20 3.00
CA SER A 26 4.43 -5.97 3.26
C SER A 26 3.61 -4.68 3.37
N ALA A 27 2.28 -4.78 3.46
CA ALA A 27 1.37 -3.65 3.70
C ALA A 27 0.07 -4.10 4.37
N ASN A 28 -0.62 -3.15 5.00
CA ASN A 28 -1.99 -3.33 5.44
C ASN A 28 -2.91 -3.03 4.25
N TRP A 29 -4.00 -3.77 4.08
CA TRP A 29 -4.91 -3.54 2.97
C TRP A 29 -6.37 -3.77 3.33
N SER A 30 -7.24 -3.09 2.61
CA SER A 30 -8.68 -3.29 2.63
C SER A 30 -9.23 -3.18 1.22
N GLN A 31 -10.18 -4.05 0.90
CA GLN A 31 -10.87 -4.00 -0.39
C GLN A 31 -12.34 -3.66 -0.17
N ASN A 32 -12.86 -2.74 -0.98
CA ASN A 32 -14.27 -2.38 -1.00
C ASN A 32 -14.78 -2.40 -2.46
N GLY A 33 -15.47 -3.48 -2.85
CA GLY A 33 -15.80 -3.73 -4.25
C GLY A 33 -14.52 -3.83 -5.10
N ASP A 34 -14.43 -3.08 -6.19
CA ASP A 34 -13.24 -3.00 -7.05
C ASP A 34 -12.15 -2.04 -6.52
N THR A 35 -12.31 -1.47 -5.33
CA THR A 35 -11.36 -0.50 -4.77
C THR A 35 -10.48 -1.15 -3.70
N LEU A 36 -9.18 -1.30 -4.00
CA LEU A 36 -8.16 -1.73 -3.04
C LEU A 36 -7.50 -0.50 -2.42
N THR A 37 -7.51 -0.43 -1.09
CA THR A 37 -6.73 0.52 -0.31
C THR A 37 -5.59 -0.22 0.36
N ALA A 38 -4.34 0.12 0.03
CA ALA A 38 -3.14 -0.40 0.66
C ALA A 38 -2.43 0.72 1.43
N SER A 39 -2.07 0.47 2.69
CA SER A 39 -1.38 1.43 3.55
C SER A 39 -0.18 0.76 4.22
N GLY A 40 0.83 1.56 4.55
CA GLY A 40 1.98 1.03 5.28
C GLY A 40 1.58 0.47 6.64
N MET A 41 2.15 -0.69 7.00
CA MET A 41 1.98 -1.33 8.30
C MET A 41 2.79 -0.59 9.38
N ASP A 42 2.53 -0.76 10.68
CA ASP A 42 3.19 0.01 11.75
C ASP A 42 4.73 0.10 11.67
N TRP A 43 5.39 -0.93 11.15
CA TRP A 43 6.84 -0.94 10.94
C TRP A 43 7.30 -0.28 9.64
N ASN A 44 6.43 -0.14 8.63
CA ASN A 44 6.74 0.43 7.31
C ASN A 44 5.88 1.64 6.93
N LYS A 45 5.02 2.12 7.83
CA LYS A 45 4.10 3.24 7.57
C LYS A 45 4.86 4.53 7.43
N THR A 46 5.95 4.70 8.17
CA THR A 46 6.73 5.94 8.17
C THR A 46 7.84 5.82 7.14
N LEU A 47 7.65 6.38 5.95
CA LEU A 47 8.78 6.57 5.03
C LEU A 47 9.54 7.80 5.46
N ALA A 48 10.82 7.62 5.75
CA ALA A 48 11.78 8.72 5.80
C ALA A 48 11.73 9.54 4.49
N PRO A 49 12.19 10.80 4.49
CA PRO A 49 12.36 11.56 3.26
C PRO A 49 13.24 10.79 2.25
N ASN A 50 12.77 10.65 1.01
CA ASN A 50 13.32 9.76 -0.04
C ASN A 50 13.25 8.26 0.25
N GLY A 51 12.49 7.85 1.27
CA GLY A 51 12.19 6.45 1.53
C GLY A 51 11.41 5.85 0.37
N VAL A 52 11.63 4.55 0.15
CA VAL A 52 10.87 3.77 -0.83
C VAL A 52 10.15 2.66 -0.07
N ALA A 53 8.85 2.52 -0.31
CA ALA A 53 8.07 1.41 0.17
C ALA A 53 7.55 0.59 -1.01
N GLU A 54 7.73 -0.71 -0.89
CA GLU A 54 7.33 -1.71 -1.86
C GLU A 54 6.41 -2.69 -1.16
N PHE A 55 5.30 -3.01 -1.82
CA PHE A 55 4.35 -4.00 -1.37
C PHE A 55 3.90 -4.83 -2.57
N GLY A 56 3.53 -6.07 -2.29
CA GLY A 56 3.05 -7.00 -3.30
C GLY A 56 1.65 -7.48 -2.98
N PHE A 57 0.84 -7.66 -4.01
CA PHE A 57 -0.51 -8.20 -3.88
C PHE A 57 -0.79 -9.20 -5.00
N CYS A 58 -1.62 -10.19 -4.69
CA CYS A 58 -2.08 -11.22 -5.59
C CYS A 58 -3.60 -11.16 -5.64
N THR A 59 -4.15 -11.09 -6.84
CA THR A 59 -5.58 -11.09 -7.10
C THR A 59 -6.00 -12.46 -7.60
N ALA A 60 -7.08 -12.99 -7.05
CA ALA A 60 -7.76 -14.14 -7.64
C ALA A 60 -8.80 -13.65 -8.66
N TYR A 61 -8.88 -14.36 -9.79
CA TYR A 61 -9.81 -14.10 -10.88
C TYR A 61 -10.63 -15.35 -11.16
#